data_AF-A0A933B8X4-F1
#
_entry.id   AF-A0A933B8X4-F1
#
_cell.length_a   1.000
_cell.length_b   1.000
_cell.length_c   1.000
_cell.angle_alpha   90.00
_cell.angle_beta   90.00
_cell.angle_gamma   90.00
#
_symmetry.space_group_name_H-M   'P 1'
#
loop_
_entity.id
_entity.type
_entity.pdbx_description
1 polymer ?
#
loop_
_entity_poly.entity_id
_entity_poly.type
_entity_poly.pdbx_seq_one_letter_code
_entity_poly.pdbx_strand_id
1 'polypeptide(L)'
;MENFDLNKSAIVEAVRLVGGSGFRLTSLFRKVFQLLFLLFSSIFLYGFLTNALAVGSLSRLLGAGIISLSLSAIFWQLDLFVELKLKKPKLKVALPEALANPDNFNPADFLGFEAAVVVERALRIARKKKVHLNTGLILFSLISDSSPLISFVLARLLINREEMRPTVEKDLDLPRPDEAADLANLW
;
A
#
# COMPACT_ATOMS: atom_id res chain seq x y z
N MET A 1 5.18 26.73 10.44
CA MET A 1 5.02 25.36 9.89
C MET A 1 3.53 25.03 9.69
N GLU A 2 2.73 25.97 9.16
CA GLU A 2 1.26 25.82 9.11
C GLU A 2 0.73 25.23 7.80
N ASN A 3 1.58 25.00 6.79
CA ASN A 3 1.14 24.58 5.45
C ASN A 3 1.31 23.07 5.17
N PHE A 4 1.41 22.23 6.20
CA PHE A 4 1.48 20.77 6.05
C PHE A 4 0.08 20.15 6.07
N ASP A 5 -0.47 19.89 4.88
CA ASP A 5 -1.80 19.30 4.73
C ASP A 5 -1.74 17.98 3.95
N LEU A 6 -1.65 16.87 4.67
CA LEU A 6 -1.68 15.54 4.09
C LEU A 6 -2.95 15.28 3.28
N ASN A 7 -4.11 15.79 3.69
CA ASN A 7 -5.37 15.51 2.99
C ASN A 7 -5.44 16.13 1.60
N LYS A 8 -4.68 17.21 1.34
CA LYS A 8 -4.61 17.88 0.05
C LYS A 8 -3.52 17.32 -0.89
N SER A 9 -2.69 16.40 -0.40
CA SER A 9 -1.59 15.85 -1.21
C SER A 9 -2.06 14.71 -2.12
N ALA A 10 -1.57 14.72 -3.36
CA ALA A 10 -1.85 13.65 -4.32
C ALA A 10 -1.33 12.27 -3.85
N ILE A 11 -0.28 12.28 -3.03
CA ILE A 11 0.32 11.08 -2.46
C ILE A 11 -0.63 10.40 -1.47
N VAL A 12 -1.36 11.16 -0.64
CA VAL A 12 -2.33 10.55 0.30
C VAL A 12 -3.52 9.95 -0.42
N GLU A 13 -3.96 10.55 -1.53
CA GLU A 13 -4.98 9.95 -2.38
C GLU A 13 -4.49 8.62 -2.97
N ALA A 14 -3.25 8.58 -3.47
CA ALA A 14 -2.63 7.35 -3.95
C ALA A 14 -2.52 6.29 -2.83
N VAL A 15 -2.15 6.69 -1.61
CA VAL A 15 -2.10 5.80 -0.43
C VAL A 15 -3.48 5.27 -0.07
N ARG A 16 -4.53 6.08 -0.13
CA ARG A 16 -5.92 5.63 0.13
C ARG A 16 -6.40 4.65 -0.94
N LEU A 17 -6.13 4.95 -2.21
CA LEU A 17 -6.49 4.08 -3.34
C LEU A 17 -5.77 2.72 -3.23
N VAL A 18 -4.46 2.72 -3.05
CA VAL A 18 -3.66 1.49 -2.92
C VAL A 18 -3.93 0.76 -1.60
N GLY A 19 -4.23 1.51 -0.54
CA GLY A 19 -4.61 0.98 0.77
C GLY A 19 -5.99 0.31 0.78
N GLY A 20 -6.84 0.61 -0.19
CA GLY A 20 -8.10 -0.08 -0.43
C GLY A 20 -7.90 -1.54 -0.85
N SER A 21 -8.84 -2.40 -0.45
CA SER A 21 -8.75 -3.85 -0.72
C SER A 21 -8.57 -4.19 -2.19
N GLY A 22 -9.18 -3.42 -3.10
CA GLY A 22 -9.19 -3.70 -4.54
C GLY A 22 -7.81 -3.80 -5.17
N PHE A 23 -6.87 -2.91 -4.83
CA PHE A 23 -5.54 -2.89 -5.43
C PHE A 23 -4.54 -3.84 -4.77
N ARG A 24 -4.81 -4.33 -3.56
CA ARG A 24 -4.00 -5.41 -2.97
C ARG A 24 -4.26 -6.74 -3.66
N LEU A 25 -5.52 -6.98 -4.03
CA LEU A 25 -5.93 -8.22 -4.66
C LEU A 25 -5.49 -8.34 -6.13
N THR A 26 -5.17 -7.25 -6.84
CA THR A 26 -4.73 -7.32 -8.25
C THR A 26 -3.51 -8.22 -8.42
N SER A 27 -2.54 -8.14 -7.50
CA SER A 27 -1.33 -8.96 -7.50
C SER A 27 -1.63 -10.46 -7.29
N LEU A 28 -2.66 -10.78 -6.50
CA LEU A 28 -3.15 -12.14 -6.26
C LEU A 28 -3.92 -12.66 -7.47
N PHE A 29 -4.89 -11.88 -7.98
CA PHE A 29 -5.68 -12.24 -9.16
C PHE A 29 -4.78 -12.47 -10.39
N ARG A 30 -3.75 -11.64 -10.60
CA ARG A 30 -2.75 -11.89 -11.66
C ARG A 30 -2.17 -13.30 -11.55
N LYS A 31 -1.67 -13.70 -10.37
CA LYS A 31 -1.07 -15.03 -10.16
C LYS A 31 -2.08 -16.15 -10.37
N VAL A 32 -3.30 -15.97 -9.88
CA VAL A 32 -4.39 -16.95 -10.04
C VAL A 32 -4.71 -17.16 -11.52
N PHE A 33 -4.97 -16.08 -12.28
CA PHE A 33 -5.29 -16.19 -13.71
C PHE A 33 -4.12 -16.71 -14.56
N GLN A 34 -2.88 -16.39 -14.20
CA GLN A 34 -1.68 -16.99 -14.83
C GLN A 34 -1.62 -18.50 -14.60
N LEU A 35 -1.90 -18.95 -13.36
CA LEU A 35 -1.93 -20.37 -13.04
C LEU A 35 -3.06 -21.09 -13.77
N LEU A 36 -4.26 -20.51 -13.81
CA LEU A 36 -5.39 -21.06 -14.58
C LEU A 36 -5.06 -21.17 -16.07
N PHE A 37 -4.43 -20.14 -16.64
CA PHE A 37 -3.98 -20.16 -18.03
C PHE A 37 -3.00 -21.31 -18.30
N LEU A 38 -1.99 -21.48 -17.43
CA LEU A 38 -1.04 -22.59 -17.54
C LEU A 38 -1.72 -23.94 -17.42
N LEU A 39 -2.66 -24.09 -16.49
CA LEU A 39 -3.42 -25.32 -16.30
C LEU A 39 -4.26 -25.66 -17.53
N PHE A 40 -5.07 -24.72 -18.02
CA PHE A 40 -5.92 -24.94 -19.20
C PHE A 40 -5.08 -25.22 -20.44
N SER A 41 -3.97 -24.49 -20.63
CA SER A 41 -3.06 -24.70 -21.75
C SER A 41 -2.40 -26.08 -21.69
N SER A 42 -2.03 -26.56 -20.50
CA SER A 42 -1.42 -27.88 -20.32
C SER A 42 -2.41 -29.02 -20.61
N ILE A 43 -3.64 -28.91 -20.10
CA ILE A 43 -4.71 -29.89 -20.38
C ILE A 43 -5.09 -29.87 -21.86
N PHE A 44 -5.17 -28.68 -22.47
CA PHE A 44 -5.40 -28.53 -23.90
C PHE A 44 -4.29 -29.20 -24.72
N LEU A 45 -3.01 -28.94 -24.42
CA LEU A 45 -1.88 -29.52 -25.14
C LEU A 45 -1.88 -31.05 -25.03
N TYR A 46 -2.12 -31.56 -23.82
CA TYR A 46 -2.21 -33.00 -23.58
C TYR A 46 -3.34 -33.63 -24.39
N GLY A 47 -4.55 -33.06 -24.30
CA GLY A 47 -5.72 -33.56 -25.04
C GLY A 47 -5.55 -33.48 -26.56
N PHE A 48 -4.87 -32.43 -27.05
CA PHE A 48 -4.56 -32.25 -28.47
C PHE A 48 -3.52 -33.27 -28.97
N LEU A 49 -2.43 -33.49 -28.23
CA LEU A 49 -1.36 -34.40 -28.65
C LEU A 49 -1.76 -35.87 -28.58
N THR A 50 -2.56 -36.24 -27.58
CA THR A 50 -3.00 -37.63 -27.37
C THR A 50 -4.29 -37.97 -28.11
N ASN A 51 -4.96 -36.97 -28.71
CA ASN A 51 -6.34 -37.08 -29.20
C ASN A 51 -7.32 -37.68 -28.17
N ALA A 52 -7.01 -37.56 -26.87
CA ALA A 52 -7.80 -38.16 -25.79
C ALA A 52 -9.11 -37.41 -25.51
N LEU A 53 -9.25 -36.17 -26.00
CA LEU A 53 -10.41 -35.32 -25.73
C LEU A 53 -11.18 -34.99 -27.02
N ALA A 54 -12.50 -34.91 -26.90
CA ALA A 54 -13.36 -34.48 -28.00
C ALA A 54 -13.08 -33.02 -28.42
N VAL A 55 -13.24 -32.73 -29.70
CA VAL A 55 -13.00 -31.39 -30.31
C VAL A 55 -13.77 -30.28 -29.58
N GLY A 56 -15.02 -30.55 -29.16
CA GLY A 56 -15.82 -29.60 -28.39
C GLY A 56 -15.21 -29.24 -27.03
N SER A 57 -14.62 -30.21 -26.33
CA SER A 57 -13.92 -29.98 -25.06
C SER A 57 -12.62 -29.20 -25.26
N LEU A 58 -11.88 -29.52 -26.33
CA LEU A 58 -10.65 -28.80 -26.70
C LEU A 58 -10.92 -27.32 -26.97
N SER A 59 -11.97 -27.02 -27.75
CA SER A 59 -12.37 -25.65 -28.06
C SER A 59 -12.73 -24.86 -26.79
N ARG A 60 -13.46 -25.47 -25.86
CA ARG A 60 -13.79 -24.85 -24.56
C ARG A 60 -12.56 -24.59 -23.70
N LEU A 61 -11.62 -25.54 -23.63
CA LEU A 61 -10.37 -25.38 -22.88
C LEU A 61 -9.51 -24.26 -23.46
N LEU A 62 -9.41 -24.18 -24.79
CA LEU A 62 -8.69 -23.12 -25.48
C LEU A 62 -9.34 -21.75 -25.20
N GLY A 63 -10.67 -21.66 -25.29
CA GLY A 63 -11.42 -20.45 -24.96
C GLY A 63 -11.21 -20.01 -23.51
N ALA A 64 -11.29 -20.94 -22.55
CA ALA A 64 -11.02 -20.68 -21.14
C ALA A 64 -9.56 -20.21 -20.90
N GLY A 65 -8.60 -20.79 -21.62
CA GLY A 65 -7.21 -20.35 -21.64
C GLY A 65 -7.07 -18.91 -22.12
N ILE A 66 -7.65 -18.57 -23.27
CA ILE A 66 -7.59 -17.22 -23.84
C ILE A 66 -8.22 -16.19 -22.89
N ILE A 67 -9.38 -16.51 -22.29
CA ILE A 67 -10.05 -15.64 -21.32
C ILE A 67 -9.16 -15.43 -20.08
N SER A 68 -8.58 -16.51 -19.55
CA SER A 68 -7.69 -16.43 -18.38
C SER A 68 -6.43 -15.60 -18.67
N LEU A 69 -5.85 -15.75 -19.86
CA LEU A 69 -4.70 -14.95 -20.30
C LEU A 69 -5.06 -13.47 -20.44
N SER A 70 -6.22 -13.17 -21.03
CA SER A 70 -6.71 -11.80 -21.21
C SER A 70 -6.93 -11.11 -19.86
N LEU A 71 -7.57 -11.79 -18.91
CA LEU A 71 -7.74 -11.30 -17.54
C LEU A 71 -6.38 -11.11 -16.85
N SER A 72 -5.46 -12.06 -16.99
CA SER A 72 -4.10 -11.93 -16.45
C SER A 72 -3.38 -10.68 -16.98
N ALA A 73 -3.52 -10.36 -18.27
CA ALA A 73 -2.91 -9.18 -18.86
C ALA A 73 -3.50 -7.89 -18.28
N ILE A 74 -4.82 -7.82 -18.09
CA ILE A 74 -5.48 -6.67 -17.45
C ILE A 74 -4.97 -6.46 -16.02
N PHE A 75 -4.93 -7.53 -15.20
CA PHE A 75 -4.41 -7.42 -13.84
C PHE A 75 -2.93 -7.05 -13.79
N TRP A 76 -2.15 -7.48 -14.78
CA TRP A 76 -0.75 -7.07 -14.91
C TRP A 76 -0.61 -5.58 -15.24
N GLN A 77 -1.41 -5.06 -16.19
CA GLN A 77 -1.43 -3.63 -16.49
C GLN A 77 -1.85 -2.79 -15.27
N LEU A 78 -2.84 -3.25 -14.51
CA LEU A 78 -3.25 -2.60 -13.26
C LEU A 78 -2.11 -2.59 -12.21
N ASP A 79 -1.39 -3.70 -12.07
CA ASP A 79 -0.25 -3.79 -11.14
C ASP A 79 0.87 -2.82 -11.55
N LEU A 80 1.19 -2.76 -12.85
CA LEU A 80 2.15 -1.80 -13.40
C LEU A 80 1.70 -0.35 -13.22
N PHE A 81 0.41 -0.07 -13.38
CA PHE A 81 -0.13 1.26 -13.16
C PHE A 81 0.05 1.70 -11.71
N VAL A 82 -0.23 0.80 -10.74
CA VAL A 82 0.00 1.07 -9.33
C VAL A 82 1.48 1.36 -9.06
N GLU A 83 2.37 0.52 -9.57
CA GLU A 83 3.81 0.62 -9.30
C GLU A 83 4.45 1.87 -9.93
N LEU A 84 4.08 2.19 -11.17
CA LEU A 84 4.72 3.26 -11.93
C LEU A 84 4.05 4.62 -11.77
N LYS A 85 2.73 4.67 -11.57
CA LYS A 85 1.97 5.94 -11.51
C LYS A 85 1.53 6.30 -10.10
N LEU A 86 1.04 5.35 -9.31
CA LEU A 86 0.52 5.66 -7.98
C LEU A 86 1.62 5.73 -6.93
N LYS A 87 2.61 4.81 -6.95
CA LYS A 87 3.72 4.83 -5.98
C LYS A 87 4.78 5.90 -6.27
N LYS A 88 4.84 6.39 -7.52
CA LYS A 88 5.81 7.40 -7.96
C LYS A 88 5.08 8.58 -8.61
N PRO A 89 4.31 9.36 -7.84
CA PRO A 89 3.66 10.54 -8.39
C PRO A 89 4.73 11.51 -8.92
N LYS A 90 4.46 12.11 -10.08
CA LYS A 90 5.34 13.15 -10.61
C LYS A 90 5.25 14.37 -9.69
N LEU A 91 6.39 14.79 -9.13
CA LEU A 91 6.48 16.04 -8.39
C LEU A 91 6.11 17.20 -9.32
N LYS A 92 5.23 18.09 -8.84
CA LYS A 92 4.81 19.28 -9.62
C LYS A 92 5.96 20.28 -9.82
N VAL A 93 6.89 20.30 -8.87
CA VAL A 93 7.98 21.28 -8.75
C VAL A 93 9.23 20.58 -8.24
N ALA A 94 10.41 21.02 -8.66
CA ALA A 94 11.66 20.45 -8.19
C ALA A 94 11.93 20.85 -6.73
N LEU A 95 12.57 19.98 -5.96
CA LEU A 95 12.95 20.26 -4.55
C LEU A 95 13.68 21.60 -4.35
N PRO A 96 14.65 22.00 -5.19
CA PRO A 96 15.33 23.29 -5.04
C PRO A 96 14.38 24.50 -5.15
N GLU A 97 13.41 24.44 -6.06
CA GLU A 97 12.42 25.51 -6.25
C GLU A 97 11.44 25.58 -5.07
N ALA A 98 11.08 24.42 -4.50
CA ALA A 98 10.24 24.35 -3.31
C ALA A 98 10.94 24.87 -2.06
N LEU A 99 12.25 24.62 -1.93
CA LEU A 99 13.07 25.16 -0.84
C LEU A 99 13.27 26.67 -0.92
N ALA A 100 13.25 27.24 -2.14
CA ALA A 100 13.35 28.68 -2.33
C ALA A 100 12.08 29.43 -1.90
N ASN A 101 10.90 28.78 -1.93
CA ASN A 101 9.62 29.39 -1.56
C ASN A 101 8.74 28.42 -0.73
N PRO A 102 9.14 28.06 0.50
CA PRO A 102 8.50 27.01 1.28
C PRO A 102 7.03 27.30 1.63
N ASP A 103 6.63 28.57 1.73
CA ASP A 103 5.26 28.94 2.08
C ASP A 103 4.25 28.64 0.98
N ASN A 104 4.71 28.53 -0.28
CA ASN A 104 3.85 28.27 -1.43
C ASN A 104 3.63 26.78 -1.73
N PHE A 105 4.33 25.89 -1.02
CA PHE A 105 4.29 24.46 -1.28
C PHE A 105 3.93 23.67 -0.03
N ASN A 106 3.11 22.64 -0.23
CA ASN A 106 2.77 21.72 0.84
C ASN A 106 3.88 20.66 0.97
N PRO A 107 4.57 20.56 2.12
CA PRO A 107 5.65 19.59 2.29
C PRO A 107 5.18 18.13 2.17
N ALA A 108 3.89 17.85 2.36
CA ALA A 108 3.31 16.53 2.16
C ALA A 108 3.41 16.05 0.70
N ASP A 109 3.50 16.97 -0.27
CA ASP A 109 3.62 16.64 -1.70
C ASP A 109 4.98 16.04 -2.06
N PHE A 110 5.97 16.10 -1.16
CA PHE A 110 7.32 15.56 -1.36
C PHE A 110 7.53 14.23 -0.65
N LEU A 111 6.51 13.70 0.04
CA LEU A 111 6.62 12.41 0.71
C LEU A 111 6.72 11.27 -0.32
N GLY A 112 7.65 10.34 -0.10
CA GLY A 112 7.61 9.06 -0.79
C GLY A 112 6.35 8.28 -0.43
N PHE A 113 5.91 7.39 -1.32
CA PHE A 113 4.71 6.59 -1.10
C PHE A 113 4.78 5.80 0.22
N GLU A 114 5.92 5.17 0.52
CA GLU A 114 6.12 4.40 1.75
C GLU A 114 6.06 5.30 3.00
N ALA A 115 6.66 6.48 2.94
CA ALA A 115 6.60 7.44 4.04
C ALA A 115 5.16 7.93 4.28
N ALA A 116 4.43 8.21 3.20
CA ALA A 116 3.03 8.62 3.29
C ALA A 116 2.12 7.49 3.81
N VAL A 117 2.39 6.22 3.50
CA VAL A 117 1.69 5.07 4.11
C VAL A 117 1.88 5.06 5.62
N VAL A 118 3.10 5.28 6.10
CA VAL A 118 3.40 5.32 7.55
C VAL A 118 2.68 6.48 8.23
N VAL A 119 2.71 7.66 7.61
CA VAL A 119 2.06 8.85 8.16
C VAL A 119 0.53 8.74 8.11
N GLU A 120 -0.05 8.15 7.06
CA GLU A 120 -1.48 7.87 6.98
C GLU A 120 -1.92 6.89 8.07
N ARG A 121 -1.11 5.85 8.33
CA ARG A 121 -1.36 4.91 9.43
C ARG A 121 -1.32 5.63 10.78
N ALA A 122 -0.33 6.49 11.00
CA ALA A 122 -0.23 7.30 12.21
C ALA A 122 -1.46 8.20 12.39
N LEU A 123 -1.91 8.86 11.32
CA LEU A 123 -3.15 9.66 11.32
C LEU A 123 -4.38 8.81 11.66
N ARG A 124 -4.49 7.59 11.12
CA ARG A 124 -5.61 6.70 11.41
C ARG A 124 -5.63 6.28 12.88
N ILE A 125 -4.46 5.99 13.46
CA ILE A 125 -4.31 5.71 14.89
C ILE A 125 -4.68 6.94 15.71
N ALA A 126 -4.18 8.13 15.33
CA ALA A 126 -4.46 9.39 15.98
C ALA A 126 -5.97 9.69 16.02
N ARG A 127 -6.67 9.52 14.88
CA ARG A 127 -8.13 9.67 14.77
C ARG A 127 -8.88 8.64 15.63
N LYS A 128 -8.46 7.38 15.59
CA LYS A 128 -9.09 6.31 16.38
C LYS A 128 -8.96 6.56 17.89
N LYS A 129 -7.83 7.11 18.32
CA LYS A 129 -7.52 7.39 19.72
C LYS A 129 -7.82 8.84 20.14
N LYS A 130 -8.37 9.66 19.24
CA LYS A 130 -8.67 11.09 19.44
C LYS A 130 -7.49 11.92 19.97
N VAL A 131 -6.27 11.59 19.54
CA VAL A 131 -5.05 12.32 19.90
C VAL A 131 -4.53 13.09 18.69
N HIS A 132 -3.78 14.17 18.93
CA HIS A 132 -3.09 14.88 17.86
C HIS A 132 -1.97 14.04 17.27
N LEU A 133 -1.72 14.20 15.96
CA LEU A 133 -0.59 13.58 15.31
C LEU A 133 0.71 14.16 15.90
N ASN A 134 1.54 13.29 16.48
CA ASN A 134 2.84 13.65 17.01
C ASN A 134 3.93 12.73 16.42
N THR A 135 5.19 13.11 16.62
CA THR A 135 6.34 12.33 16.13
C THR A 135 6.37 10.92 16.71
N GLY A 136 5.91 10.73 17.95
CA GLY A 136 5.82 9.42 18.59
C GLY A 136 4.88 8.46 17.86
N LEU A 137 3.71 8.92 17.38
CA LEU A 137 2.77 8.11 16.61
C LEU A 137 3.31 7.76 15.22
N ILE A 138 4.05 8.67 14.60
CA ILE A 138 4.73 8.41 13.33
C ILE A 138 5.81 7.34 13.55
N LEU A 139 6.63 7.49 14.60
CA LEU A 139 7.63 6.52 14.98
C LEU A 139 7.01 5.16 15.31
N PHE A 140 5.94 5.12 16.11
CA PHE A 140 5.21 3.90 16.41
C PHE A 140 4.68 3.21 15.14
N SER A 141 4.15 3.99 14.20
CA SER A 141 3.66 3.48 12.92
C SER A 141 4.77 2.94 12.03
N LEU A 142 5.94 3.58 12.07
CA LEU A 142 7.17 3.17 11.37
C LEU A 142 7.70 1.85 11.94
N ILE A 143 7.82 1.76 13.27
CA ILE A 143 8.24 0.54 13.99
C ILE A 143 7.22 -0.57 13.80
N SER A 144 5.95 -0.25 13.60
CA SER A 144 4.92 -1.25 13.29
C SER A 144 4.93 -1.70 11.83
N ASP A 145 5.71 -1.07 10.96
CA ASP A 145 5.75 -1.40 9.54
C ASP A 145 6.72 -2.55 9.21
N SER A 146 6.38 -3.39 8.25
CA SER A 146 7.15 -4.59 7.91
C SER A 146 8.21 -4.33 6.84
N SER A 147 8.57 -3.06 6.59
CA SER A 147 9.53 -2.69 5.55
C SER A 147 10.92 -3.23 5.88
N PRO A 148 11.57 -4.01 4.98
CA PRO A 148 12.92 -4.51 5.19
C PRO A 148 13.95 -3.40 5.39
N LEU A 149 13.75 -2.26 4.74
CA LEU A 149 14.63 -1.09 4.86
C LEU A 149 14.60 -0.51 6.28
N ILE A 150 13.42 -0.45 6.90
CA ILE A 150 13.27 0.04 8.28
C ILE A 150 13.97 -0.93 9.23
N SER A 151 13.72 -2.23 9.07
CA SER A 151 14.41 -3.26 9.87
C SER A 151 15.93 -3.19 9.71
N PHE A 152 16.42 -2.96 8.50
CA PHE A 152 17.84 -2.78 8.22
C PHE A 152 18.43 -1.55 8.90
N VAL A 153 17.75 -0.40 8.82
CA VAL A 153 18.19 0.84 9.48
C VAL A 153 18.20 0.68 11.00
N LEU A 154 17.14 0.10 11.59
CA LEU A 154 17.08 -0.16 13.03
C LEU A 154 18.19 -1.12 13.48
N ALA A 155 18.43 -2.20 12.73
CA ALA A 155 19.50 -3.14 13.02
C ALA A 155 20.89 -2.46 12.96
N ARG A 156 21.11 -1.58 11.98
CA ARG A 156 22.35 -0.80 11.87
C ARG A 156 22.55 0.17 13.03
N LEU A 157 21.46 0.68 13.59
CA LEU A 157 21.47 1.52 14.78
C LEU A 157 21.52 0.71 16.08
N LEU A 158 21.60 -0.63 16.00
CA LEU A 158 21.54 -1.56 17.14
C LEU A 158 20.26 -1.42 17.96
N ILE A 159 19.17 -1.00 17.31
CA ILE A 159 17.86 -0.85 17.93
C ILE A 159 17.03 -2.11 17.67
N ASN A 160 16.65 -2.81 18.74
CA ASN A 160 15.72 -3.91 18.65
C ASN A 160 14.27 -3.41 18.58
N ARG A 161 13.59 -3.74 17.47
CA ARG A 161 12.20 -3.38 17.20
C ARG A 161 11.24 -3.88 18.29
N GLU A 162 11.45 -5.11 18.76
CA GLU A 162 10.56 -5.74 19.76
C GLU A 162 10.70 -5.11 21.14
N GLU A 163 11.89 -4.61 21.47
CA GLU A 163 12.16 -3.92 22.75
C GLU A 163 11.68 -2.47 22.72
N MET A 164 11.78 -1.79 21.59
CA MET A 164 11.41 -0.38 21.47
C MET A 164 9.89 -0.18 21.41
N ARG A 165 9.15 -1.11 20.80
CA ARG A 165 7.69 -1.02 20.65
C ARG A 165 6.95 -0.79 21.98
N PRO A 166 7.15 -1.59 23.06
CA PRO A 166 6.44 -1.39 24.31
C PRO A 166 6.78 -0.07 24.99
N THR A 167 8.03 0.41 24.87
CA THR A 167 8.46 1.70 25.42
C THR A 167 7.73 2.86 24.74
N VAL A 168 7.70 2.87 23.40
CA VAL A 168 6.99 3.92 22.64
C VAL A 168 5.48 3.88 22.89
N GLU A 169 4.90 2.69 23.05
CA GLU A 169 3.48 2.54 23.36
C GLU A 169 3.12 3.08 24.75
N LYS A 170 3.99 2.86 25.73
CA LYS A 170 3.85 3.42 27.09
C LYS A 170 3.98 4.94 27.10
N ASP A 171 4.97 5.49 26.40
CA ASP A 171 5.24 6.93 26.36
C ASP A 171 4.16 7.73 25.61
N LEU A 172 3.42 7.08 24.72
CA LEU A 172 2.32 7.70 23.97
C LEU A 172 1.02 7.80 24.78
N ASP A 173 0.99 7.27 26.01
CA ASP A 173 -0.11 7.31 26.98
C ASP A 173 -1.49 7.20 26.33
N LEU A 174 -1.59 6.21 25.43
CA LEU A 174 -2.69 6.14 24.50
C LEU A 174 -3.97 5.80 25.27
N PRO A 175 -4.99 6.69 25.30
CA PRO A 175 -6.15 6.50 26.15
C PRO A 175 -6.83 5.19 25.80
N ARG A 176 -7.26 4.47 26.85
CA ARG A 176 -8.02 3.24 26.65
C ARG A 176 -9.36 3.64 25.97
N PRO A 177 -9.97 2.76 25.15
CA PRO A 177 -11.14 3.12 24.32
C PRO A 177 -12.31 3.72 25.11
N ASP A 178 -12.39 3.43 26.40
CA ASP A 178 -13.32 3.90 27.42
C ASP A 178 -13.13 5.38 27.81
N GLU A 179 -11.91 5.91 27.85
CA GLU A 179 -11.62 7.31 28.24
C GLU A 179 -11.81 8.30 27.07
N ALA A 180 -11.76 7.82 25.83
CA ALA A 180 -11.92 8.65 24.63
C ALA A 180 -13.36 9.18 24.46
N ALA A 181 -14.35 8.64 25.18
CA ALA A 181 -15.73 9.11 25.11
C ALA A 181 -15.92 10.48 25.77
N ASP A 182 -15.21 10.76 26.87
CA ASP A 182 -15.39 11.98 27.66
C ASP A 182 -14.73 13.22 27.02
N LEU A 183 -13.62 13.04 26.30
CA LEU A 183 -12.92 14.14 25.60
C LEU A 183 -13.64 14.65 24.35
N ALA A 184 -14.63 13.89 23.83
CA ALA A 184 -15.43 14.31 22.67
C ALA A 184 -16.50 15.35 23.02
N ASN A 185 -16.77 15.59 24.30
CA ASN A 185 -17.78 16.56 24.74
C ASN A 185 -17.17 17.95 25.05
N LEU A 186 -15.89 18.16 24.76
CA LEU A 186 -15.15 19.39 25.09
C LEU A 186 -14.74 20.23 23.86
N TRP A 187 -15.15 19.83 22.64
CA TRP A 187 -14.90 20.55 21.39
C TRP A 187 -16.14 20.55 20.49
#